data_AF-A0A8K0X0H5-F1
#
_entry.id   AF-A0A8K0X0H5-F1
#
_cell.length_a   1.000
_cell.length_b   1.000
_cell.length_c   1.000
_cell.angle_alpha   90.00
_cell.angle_beta   90.00
_cell.angle_gamma   90.00
#
_symmetry.space_group_name_H-M   'P 1'
#
loop_
_entity.id
_entity.type
_entity.pdbx_description
1 polymer ?
#
loop_
_entity_poly.entity_id
_entity_poly.type
_entity_poly.pdbx_seq_one_letter_code
_entity_poly.pdbx_strand_id
1 'polypeptide(L)' 'DPYPESEVIGVDISPTQPEFVPPNVRFEIDNLDDPWTFSQKFDFIYCRSMIGSIKDWDGLLGQVFQ' A
#
# COMPACT_ATOMS: atom_id res chain seq x y z
N ASP A 1 -2.96 -1.82 19.23
CA ASP A 1 -3.36 -0.95 18.11
C ASP A 1 -4.54 -0.10 18.58
N PRO A 2 -4.52 1.24 18.43
CA PRO A 2 -5.66 2.10 18.73
C PRO A 2 -6.88 1.92 17.81
N TYR A 3 -6.74 1.31 16.63
CA TYR A 3 -7.81 1.10 15.64
C TYR A 3 -7.87 -0.36 15.14
N PRO A 4 -8.17 -1.34 16.02
CA PRO A 4 -8.21 -2.76 15.66
C PRO A 4 -9.27 -3.11 14.59
N GLU A 5 -10.25 -2.25 14.38
CA GLU A 5 -11.29 -2.37 13.35
C GLU A 5 -10.84 -1.95 11.96
N SER A 6 -9.71 -1.25 11.85
CA SER A 6 -9.16 -0.82 10.56
C SER A 6 -8.31 -1.90 9.95
N GLU A 7 -8.50 -2.17 8.65
CA GLU A 7 -7.62 -3.04 7.87
C GLU A 7 -6.49 -2.22 7.24
N VAL A 8 -5.25 -2.66 7.43
CA VAL A 8 -4.06 -1.99 6.90
C VAL A 8 -3.32 -2.92 5.94
N ILE A 9 -3.04 -2.41 4.75
CA ILE A 9 -2.27 -3.12 3.72
C ILE A 9 -0.97 -2.35 3.49
N GLY A 10 0.16 -3.01 3.76
CA GLY A 10 1.47 -2.53 3.33
C GLY A 10 1.81 -3.12 1.97
N VAL A 11 2.36 -2.29 1.07
CA VAL A 11 2.78 -2.73 -0.26
C VAL A 11 4.25 -2.38 -0.44
N ASP A 12 5.04 -3.37 -0.86
CA ASP A 12 6.45 -3.19 -1.21
C ASP A 12 6.84 -4.18 -2.31
N ILE A 13 7.80 -3.84 -3.15
CA ILE A 13 8.35 -4.77 -4.15
C ILE A 13 9.21 -5.86 -3.52
N SER A 14 9.59 -5.69 -2.26
CA SER A 14 10.50 -6.56 -1.52
C SER A 14 9.82 -7.18 -0.29
N PRO A 15 10.15 -8.43 0.06
CA PRO A 15 9.58 -9.11 1.23
C PRO A 15 10.27 -8.67 2.53
N THR A 16 10.21 -7.39 2.89
CA THR A 16 10.91 -6.83 4.07
C THR A 16 10.03 -6.68 5.30
N GLN A 17 8.93 -7.42 5.41
CA GLN A 17 8.00 -7.32 6.53
C GLN A 17 8.57 -7.88 7.87
N PRO A 18 8.14 -7.34 9.02
CA PRO A 18 8.51 -7.87 10.34
C PRO A 18 8.01 -9.30 10.56
N GLU A 19 8.67 -10.06 11.44
CA GLU A 19 8.24 -11.41 11.82
C GLU A 19 6.86 -11.45 12.49
N PHE A 20 6.51 -10.39 13.22
CA PHE A 20 5.23 -10.25 13.90
C PHE A 20 4.49 -9.02 13.38
N VAL A 21 3.24 -9.23 12.95
CA VAL A 21 2.32 -8.19 12.51
C VAL A 21 0.98 -8.34 13.23
N PRO A 22 0.27 -7.24 13.52
CA PRO A 22 -1.09 -7.32 14.08
C PRO A 22 -2.05 -8.08 13.15
N PRO A 23 -3.15 -8.68 13.68
CA PRO A 23 -4.11 -9.43 12.86
C PRO A 23 -4.81 -8.63 11.77
N ASN A 24 -4.92 -7.31 11.96
CA ASN A 24 -5.55 -6.37 11.03
C ASN A 24 -4.55 -5.75 10.03
N VAL A 25 -3.30 -6.23 10.02
CA VAL A 25 -2.24 -5.75 9.13
C VAL A 25 -1.79 -6.89 8.23
N ARG A 26 -1.73 -6.63 6.92
CA ARG A 26 -1.16 -7.57 5.94
C ARG A 26 -0.23 -6.85 4.98
N PHE A 27 0.67 -7.60 4.37
CA PHE A 27 1.62 -7.09 3.38
C PHE A 27 1.41 -7.81 2.05
N GLU A 28 1.43 -7.05 0.97
CA GLU A 28 1.44 -7.55 -0.39
C GLU A 28 2.78 -7.21 -1.04
N ILE A 29 3.36 -8.19 -1.73
CA ILE A 29 4.54 -7.96 -2.55
C ILE A 29 4.04 -7.57 -3.93
N ASP A 30 4.00 -6.27 -4.20
CA ASP A 30 3.46 -5.72 -5.44
C ASP A 30 4.17 -4.41 -5.83
N ASN A 31 4.05 -4.03 -7.09
CA ASN A 31 4.65 -2.83 -7.64
C ASN A 31 3.58 -1.76 -7.89
N LEU A 32 3.72 -0.61 -7.23
CA LEU A 32 2.75 0.48 -7.32
C LEU A 32 2.73 1.21 -8.67
N ASP A 33 3.75 1.04 -9.52
CA ASP A 33 3.75 1.53 -10.91
C ASP A 33 2.85 0.68 -11.83
N ASP A 34 2.46 -0.53 -11.41
CA ASP A 34 1.60 -1.42 -12.19
C ASP A 34 0.10 -1.19 -11.86
N PRO A 35 -0.83 -1.64 -12.72
CA PRO A 35 -2.26 -1.54 -12.45
C PRO A 35 -2.65 -2.20 -11.12
N TRP A 36 -3.25 -1.42 -10.23
CA TRP A 36 -3.65 -1.90 -8.91
C TRP A 36 -4.66 -3.05 -9.01
N THR A 37 -4.44 -4.08 -8.20
CA THR A 37 -5.28 -5.29 -8.16
C THR A 37 -6.37 -5.22 -7.07
N PHE A 38 -6.43 -4.11 -6.33
CA PHE A 38 -7.40 -3.90 -5.26
C PHE A 38 -8.83 -3.82 -5.82
N SER A 39 -9.74 -4.57 -5.19
CA SER A 39 -11.16 -4.60 -5.55
C SER A 39 -11.99 -3.54 -4.82
N GLN A 40 -11.38 -2.83 -3.86
CA GLN A 40 -12.05 -1.87 -2.99
C GLN A 40 -11.27 -0.56 -2.92
N LYS A 41 -12.00 0.53 -2.66
CA LYS A 41 -11.42 1.85 -2.40
C LYS A 41 -10.79 1.89 -1.01
N PHE A 42 -9.85 2.80 -0.84
CA PHE A 42 -9.21 3.07 0.44
C PHE A 42 -9.75 4.37 1.04
N ASP A 43 -10.08 4.35 2.33
CA ASP A 43 -10.44 5.56 3.07
C ASP A 43 -9.23 6.46 3.32
N PHE A 44 -8.04 5.87 3.37
CA PHE A 44 -6.79 6.56 3.63
C PHE A 44 -5.63 5.87 2.92
N ILE A 45 -4.79 6.65 2.23
CA ILE A 45 -3.56 6.19 1.58
C ILE A 45 -2.40 7.00 2.14
N TYR A 46 -1.36 6.31 2.59
CA TYR A 46 -0.15 6.91 3.14
C TYR A 46 1.07 6.52 2.30
N CYS A 47 1.68 7.50 1.65
CA CYS A 47 2.95 7.34 0.95
C CYS A 47 4.01 8.22 1.61
N ARG A 48 5.13 7.61 2.04
CA ARG A 48 6.25 8.34 2.65
C ARG A 48 7.57 7.85 2.06
N SER A 49 8.47 8.78 1.78
CA SER A 49 9.83 8.47 1.33
C SER A 49 9.89 7.69 0.01
N MET A 50 8.93 7.91 -0.89
CA MET A 50 8.82 7.22 -2.18
C MET A 50 9.61 7.91 -3.31
N ILE A 51 10.43 8.91 -2.98
CA ILE A 51 11.23 9.65 -3.97
C ILE A 51 12.22 8.69 -4.63
N GLY A 52 12.13 8.56 -5.95
CA GLY A 52 12.97 7.65 -6.74
C GLY A 52 12.44 6.21 -6.81
N SER A 53 11.35 5.88 -6.09
CA SER A 53 10.75 4.53 -6.09
C SER A 53 9.56 4.41 -7.04
N ILE A 54 9.00 5.53 -7.51
CA ILE A 54 7.86 5.59 -8.43
C ILE A 54 8.32 6.24 -9.73
N LYS A 55 8.03 5.59 -10.86
CA LYS A 55 8.37 6.08 -12.20
C LYS A 55 7.31 7.01 -12.74
N ASP A 56 6.04 6.66 -12.56
CA ASP A 56 4.89 7.44 -13.05
C ASP A 56 3.99 7.89 -11.90
N TRP A 57 4.25 9.09 -11.41
CA TRP A 57 3.46 9.69 -10.33
C TRP A 57 2.03 10.04 -10.76
N ASP A 58 1.82 10.40 -12.02
CA ASP A 58 0.49 10.75 -12.51
C ASP A 58 -0.37 9.48 -12.64
N GLY A 59 0.22 8.38 -13.11
CA GLY A 59 -0.40 7.05 -13.09
C GLY A 59 -0.78 6.60 -11.68
N LEU A 60 0.16 6.70 -10.73
CA LEU A 60 -0.08 6.37 -9.32
C LEU A 60 -1.25 7.19 -8.74
N LEU A 61 -1.24 8.51 -8.93
CA LEU A 61 -2.31 9.39 -8.45
C LEU A 61 -3.65 9.08 -9.13
N GLY A 62 -3.64 8.71 -10.40
CA GLY A 62 -4.83 8.25 -11.10
C GLY A 62 -5.48 7.03 -10.43
N GLN A 63 -4.68 6.07 -9.99
CA GLN A 63 -5.15 4.86 -9.31
C GLN A 63 -5.60 5.12 -7.87
N VAL A 64 -4.96 6.06 -7.16
CA VAL A 64 -5.35 6.51 -5.81
C VAL A 64 -6.81 6.98 -5.75
N PHE A 65 -7.31 7.61 -6.81
CA PHE A 65 -8.67 8.18 -6.85
C PHE A 65 -9.72 7.30 -7.56
N GLN A 66 -9.32 6.14 -8.09
CA GLN A 66 -10.26 5.19 -8.73
C GLN A 66 -11.25 4.59 -7.75
#